data_AF-A0A1Z8Q3K5-F1
#
_entry.id   AF-A0A1Z8Q3K5-F1
#
_cell.length_a   1.000
_cell.length_b   1.000
_cell.length_c   1.000
_cell.angle_alpha   90.00
_cell.angle_beta   90.00
_cell.angle_gamma   90.00
#
_symmetry.space_group_name_H-M   'P 1'
#
loop_
_entity.id
_entity.type
_entity.pdbx_description
1 polymer ?
#
loop_
_entity_poly.entity_id
_entity_poly.type
_entity_poly.pdbx_seq_one_letter_code
_entity_poly.pdbx_strand_id
1 'polypeptide(L)'
;MDSLKSAYTGVHAMSLDSKNRLALPAKLKSIFAENAQHKEQVCALDIDPKRIIIADQDVLSDLIQDKDMRSLAPFIQPLSLKNDGRFVLSEDYRAHTGIHQDSRSAVFVGHNDHIAVYSEDDWNNYRENLLKTGLGQG
;
A
#
# COMPACT_ATOMS: atom_id res chain seq x y z
N MET A 1 -2.14 12.88 -27.33
CA MET A 1 -2.11 13.58 -26.03
C MET A 1 -2.13 12.49 -24.99
N ASP A 2 -0.97 12.18 -24.41
CA ASP A 2 -0.92 11.27 -23.27
C ASP A 2 -1.73 11.89 -22.15
N SER A 3 -2.86 11.26 -21.83
CA SER A 3 -3.56 11.54 -20.58
C SER A 3 -2.55 11.28 -19.46
N LEU A 4 -2.19 12.32 -18.70
CA LEU A 4 -1.46 12.13 -17.44
C LEU A 4 -2.18 11.02 -16.66
N LYS A 5 -1.52 9.87 -16.48
CA LYS A 5 -2.04 8.82 -15.60
C LYS A 5 -2.26 9.45 -14.24
N SER A 6 -3.44 9.25 -13.67
CA SER A 6 -3.73 9.65 -12.30
C SER A 6 -2.74 8.95 -11.36
N ALA A 7 -1.90 9.74 -10.68
CA ALA A 7 -0.83 9.25 -9.82
C ALA A 7 -1.29 9.12 -8.36
N TYR A 8 -0.99 7.99 -7.72
CA TYR A 8 -1.21 7.80 -6.28
C TYR A 8 -0.32 8.77 -5.49
N THR A 9 -0.94 9.70 -4.76
CA THR A 9 -0.22 10.75 -4.05
C THR A 9 -0.83 11.06 -2.68
N GLY A 10 0.02 11.53 -1.77
CA GLY A 10 -0.35 11.98 -0.43
C GLY A 10 -0.26 10.88 0.62
N VAL A 11 -0.49 11.29 1.88
CA VAL A 11 -0.45 10.44 3.07
C VAL A 11 -1.82 10.51 3.74
N HIS A 12 -2.44 9.36 3.99
CA HIS A 12 -3.81 9.26 4.46
C HIS A 12 -3.91 8.24 5.60
N ALA A 13 -4.25 8.69 6.80
CA ALA A 13 -4.51 7.81 7.94
C ALA A 13 -5.98 7.31 7.90
N MET A 14 -6.17 6.00 8.04
CA MET A 14 -7.48 5.35 8.00
C MET A 14 -7.63 4.42 9.20
N SER A 15 -8.74 4.50 9.92
CA SER A 15 -9.08 3.54 10.96
C SER A 15 -9.57 2.22 10.37
N LEU A 16 -9.29 1.10 11.03
CA LEU A 16 -9.94 -0.18 10.74
C LEU A 16 -11.36 -0.18 11.31
N ASP A 17 -12.27 -0.89 10.64
CA ASP A 17 -13.61 -1.12 11.19
C ASP A 17 -13.67 -2.33 12.14
N SER A 18 -14.84 -2.58 12.72
CA SER A 18 -15.08 -3.69 13.67
C SER A 18 -14.91 -5.09 13.08
N LYS A 19 -14.65 -5.21 11.77
CA LYS A 19 -14.39 -6.47 11.07
C LYS A 19 -12.96 -6.53 10.53
N ASN A 20 -12.04 -5.70 11.06
CA ASN A 20 -10.67 -5.56 10.57
C ASN A 20 -10.59 -5.19 9.08
N ARG A 21 -11.60 -4.48 8.54
CA ARG A 21 -11.55 -4.00 7.15
C ARG A 21 -10.88 -2.65 7.09
N LEU A 22 -10.01 -2.50 6.10
CA LEU A 22 -9.47 -1.23 5.68
C LEU A 22 -10.32 -0.65 4.56
N ALA A 23 -10.50 0.66 4.57
CA ALA A 23 -11.11 1.39 3.45
C ALA A 23 -10.02 2.15 2.71
N LEU A 24 -9.98 2.03 1.38
CA LEU A 24 -9.14 2.91 0.58
C LEU A 24 -9.57 4.38 0.78
N PRO A 25 -8.61 5.31 0.98
CA PRO A 25 -8.90 6.73 0.98
C PRO A 25 -9.62 7.14 -0.31
N ALA A 26 -10.62 8.03 -0.22
CA ALA A 26 -11.48 8.37 -1.35
C ALA A 26 -10.70 8.79 -2.62
N LYS A 27 -9.65 9.59 -2.45
CA LYS A 27 -8.77 10.01 -3.55
C LYS A 27 -8.08 8.81 -4.22
N LEU A 28 -7.46 7.93 -3.43
CA LEU A 28 -6.79 6.75 -3.94
C LEU A 28 -7.79 5.79 -4.58
N LYS A 29 -8.99 5.64 -4.00
CA LYS A 29 -10.08 4.82 -4.55
C LYS A 29 -10.52 5.29 -5.94
N SER A 30 -10.62 6.61 -6.18
CA SER A 30 -10.95 7.13 -7.51
C SER A 30 -9.87 6.80 -8.54
N ILE A 31 -8.60 7.04 -8.20
CA ILE A 31 -7.46 6.69 -9.04
C ILE A 31 -7.43 5.19 -9.33
N PHE A 32 -7.70 4.39 -8.30
CA PHE A 32 -7.79 2.95 -8.39
C PHE A 32 -8.89 2.50 -9.35
N ALA A 33 -10.09 3.11 -9.29
CA ALA A 33 -11.19 2.82 -10.20
C ALA A 33 -10.90 3.26 -11.65
N GLU A 34 -10.15 4.35 -11.84
CA GLU A 34 -9.69 4.81 -13.15
C GLU A 34 -8.66 3.85 -13.76
N ASN A 35 -7.71 3.36 -12.95
CA ASN A 35 -6.63 2.47 -13.39
C ASN A 35 -7.07 0.99 -13.54
N ALA A 36 -8.01 0.53 -12.70
CA ALA A 36 -8.42 -0.87 -12.62
C ALA A 36 -9.25 -1.37 -13.81
N GLN A 37 -9.63 -0.52 -14.77
CA GLN A 37 -10.52 -0.95 -15.87
C GLN A 37 -9.97 -2.11 -16.70
N HIS A 38 -8.66 -2.43 -16.64
CA HIS A 38 -8.07 -3.53 -17.42
C HIS A 38 -6.93 -4.30 -16.74
N LYS A 39 -6.75 -4.19 -15.42
CA LYS A 39 -5.56 -4.75 -14.73
C LYS A 39 -5.91 -5.46 -13.43
N GLU A 40 -5.30 -6.63 -13.24
CA GLU A 40 -5.36 -7.37 -11.97
C GLU A 40 -4.64 -6.58 -10.88
N GLN A 41 -5.26 -6.51 -9.71
CA GLN A 41 -4.77 -5.76 -8.57
C GLN A 41 -4.25 -6.73 -7.54
N VAL A 42 -3.08 -6.42 -6.99
CA VAL A 42 -2.38 -7.30 -6.07
C VAL A 42 -1.84 -6.52 -4.88
N CYS A 43 -1.57 -7.25 -3.82
CA CYS A 43 -0.76 -6.76 -2.72
C CYS A 43 0.41 -7.70 -2.44
N ALA A 44 1.48 -7.15 -1.86
CA ALA A 44 2.62 -7.90 -1.36
C ALA A 44 3.08 -7.38 0.01
N LEU A 45 3.64 -8.27 0.82
CA LEU A 45 4.33 -7.88 2.04
C LEU A 45 5.76 -7.46 1.73
N ASP A 46 6.11 -6.28 2.20
CA ASP A 46 7.47 -5.77 2.25
C ASP A 46 7.97 -5.83 3.68
N ILE A 47 9.18 -6.38 3.84
CA ILE A 47 9.74 -6.75 5.15
C ILE A 47 10.54 -5.59 5.74
N ASP A 48 11.22 -4.80 4.88
CA ASP A 48 12.06 -3.69 5.32
C ASP A 48 12.06 -2.54 4.29
N PRO A 49 11.27 -1.48 4.52
CA PRO A 49 10.45 -1.25 5.72
C PRO A 49 9.24 -2.18 5.77
N LYS A 50 8.79 -2.50 6.98
CA LYS A 50 7.59 -3.33 7.23
C LYS A 50 6.33 -2.61 6.75
N ARG A 51 5.78 -3.05 5.62
CA ARG A 51 4.58 -2.46 4.98
C ARG A 51 3.90 -3.43 4.02
N ILE A 52 2.76 -3.02 3.48
CA ILE A 52 2.08 -3.69 2.36
C ILE A 52 2.17 -2.79 1.14
N ILE A 53 2.56 -3.35 0.01
CA ILE A 53 2.48 -2.69 -1.29
C ILE A 53 1.16 -3.10 -1.95
N ILE A 54 0.42 -2.13 -2.47
CA ILE A 54 -0.78 -2.33 -3.30
C ILE A 54 -0.52 -1.70 -4.66
N ALA A 55 -0.66 -2.48 -5.73
CA ALA A 55 -0.41 -2.03 -7.09
C ALA A 55 -1.14 -2.90 -8.13
N ASP A 56 -1.11 -2.46 -9.39
CA ASP A 56 -1.39 -3.32 -10.54
C ASP A 56 -0.34 -4.46 -10.60
N GLN A 57 -0.74 -5.65 -11.07
CA GLN A 57 0.16 -6.80 -11.23
C GLN A 57 1.41 -6.47 -12.07
N ASP A 58 1.27 -5.68 -13.14
CA ASP A 58 2.40 -5.28 -13.98
C ASP A 58 3.40 -4.40 -13.21
N VAL A 59 2.89 -3.42 -12.44
CA VAL A 59 3.72 -2.52 -11.63
C VAL A 59 4.47 -3.32 -10.58
N LEU A 60 3.79 -4.27 -9.92
CA LEU A 60 4.46 -5.12 -8.93
C LEU A 60 5.48 -6.05 -9.58
N SER A 61 5.20 -6.56 -10.78
CA SER A 61 6.12 -7.41 -11.56
C SER A 61 7.39 -6.66 -11.98
N ASP A 62 7.26 -5.36 -12.30
CA ASP A 62 8.38 -4.47 -12.59
C ASP A 62 9.17 -4.16 -11.32
N LEU A 63 8.48 -3.86 -10.20
CA LEU A 63 9.12 -3.60 -8.90
C LEU A 63 9.99 -4.78 -8.47
N ILE A 64 9.50 -6.02 -8.55
CA ILE A 64 10.28 -7.20 -8.15
C ILE A 64 11.48 -7.51 -9.06
N GLN A 65 11.64 -6.82 -10.21
CA GLN A 65 12.89 -6.92 -10.96
C GLN A 65 14.04 -6.22 -10.25
N ASP A 66 13.74 -5.18 -9.47
CA ASP A 66 14.69 -4.54 -8.58
C ASP A 66 15.17 -5.53 -7.52
N LYS A 67 16.51 -5.63 -7.37
CA LYS A 67 17.16 -6.54 -6.41
C LYS A 67 16.63 -6.32 -4.99
N ASP A 68 16.31 -5.07 -4.63
CA ASP A 68 15.92 -4.70 -3.27
C ASP A 68 14.44 -5.07 -3.00
N MET A 69 13.65 -5.28 -4.05
CA MET A 69 12.21 -5.59 -3.98
C MET A 69 11.88 -7.04 -4.39
N ARG A 70 12.87 -7.85 -4.80
CA ARG A 70 12.66 -9.28 -5.10
C ARG A 70 12.06 -10.09 -3.96
N SER A 71 12.30 -9.65 -2.73
CA SER A 71 11.76 -10.25 -1.50
C SER A 71 10.23 -10.21 -1.44
N LEU A 72 9.57 -9.35 -2.21
CA LEU A 72 8.11 -9.24 -2.27
C LEU A 72 7.45 -10.43 -2.99
N ALA A 73 8.14 -11.03 -3.97
CA ALA A 73 7.57 -11.99 -4.91
C ALA A 73 6.86 -13.19 -4.25
N PRO A 74 7.39 -13.81 -3.18
CA PRO A 74 6.71 -14.92 -2.50
C PRO A 74 5.42 -14.52 -1.78
N PHE A 75 5.22 -13.22 -1.53
CA PHE A 75 4.10 -12.72 -0.74
C PHE A 75 2.99 -12.11 -1.59
N ILE A 76 3.10 -12.12 -2.92
CA ILE A 76 2.09 -11.54 -3.81
C ILE A 76 0.76 -12.29 -3.66
N GLN A 77 -0.32 -11.54 -3.43
CA GLN A 77 -1.68 -12.06 -3.30
C GLN A 77 -2.67 -11.18 -4.08
N PRO A 78 -3.72 -11.75 -4.70
CA PRO A 78 -4.79 -10.97 -5.31
C PRO A 78 -5.47 -10.05 -4.29
N LEU A 79 -5.63 -8.77 -4.64
CA LEU A 79 -6.32 -7.81 -3.79
C LEU A 79 -7.83 -7.85 -4.06
N SER A 80 -8.57 -8.48 -3.17
CA SER A 80 -10.04 -8.54 -3.25
C SER A 80 -10.70 -7.30 -2.64
N LEU A 81 -10.82 -6.23 -3.44
CA LEU A 81 -11.60 -5.05 -3.07
C LEU A 81 -13.10 -5.29 -3.25
N LYS A 82 -13.88 -4.93 -2.22
CA LYS A 82 -15.33 -4.87 -2.33
C LYS A 82 -15.77 -3.57 -3.01
N ASN A 83 -17.00 -3.53 -3.52
CA ASN A 83 -17.58 -2.36 -4.22
C ASN A 83 -17.50 -1.04 -3.43
N ASP A 84 -17.43 -1.10 -2.10
CA ASP A 84 -17.26 0.06 -1.22
C ASP A 84 -15.80 0.51 -1.08
N GLY A 85 -14.84 -0.14 -1.73
CA GLY A 85 -13.41 0.12 -1.63
C GLY A 85 -12.78 -0.44 -0.35
N ARG A 86 -13.48 -1.34 0.34
CA ARG A 86 -12.95 -2.02 1.52
C ARG A 86 -12.32 -3.35 1.19
N PHE A 87 -11.27 -3.70 1.91
CA PHE A 87 -10.58 -4.99 1.82
C PHE A 87 -10.20 -5.51 3.21
N VAL A 88 -9.97 -6.82 3.29
CA VAL A 88 -9.48 -7.49 4.49
C VAL A 88 -8.08 -7.98 4.19
N LEU A 89 -7.13 -7.64 5.04
CA LEU A 89 -5.79 -8.24 4.99
C LEU A 89 -5.88 -9.69 5.44
N SER A 90 -5.10 -10.59 4.84
CA SER A 90 -4.96 -11.96 5.35
C SER A 90 -4.36 -11.97 6.76
N GLU A 91 -4.48 -13.09 7.48
CA GLU A 91 -3.94 -13.20 8.84
C GLU A 91 -2.42 -12.98 8.87
N ASP A 92 -1.71 -13.57 7.90
CA ASP A 92 -0.25 -13.39 7.74
C ASP A 92 0.12 -11.92 7.56
N TYR A 93 -0.66 -11.18 6.77
CA TYR A 93 -0.41 -9.75 6.53
C TYR A 93 -0.62 -8.91 7.79
N ARG A 94 -1.67 -9.22 8.56
CA ARG A 94 -1.93 -8.52 9.83
C ARG A 94 -0.87 -8.85 10.88
N ALA A 95 -0.48 -10.11 11.00
CA ALA A 95 0.58 -10.54 11.91
C ALA A 95 1.92 -9.91 11.54
N HIS A 96 2.24 -9.87 10.24
CA HIS A 96 3.47 -9.26 9.75
C HIS A 96 3.48 -7.76 9.96
N THR A 97 2.41 -7.03 9.60
CA THR A 97 2.40 -5.56 9.65
C THR A 97 1.98 -4.96 11.01
N GLY A 98 1.35 -5.75 11.88
CA GLY A 98 0.72 -5.21 13.08
C GLY A 98 -0.54 -4.37 12.78
N ILE A 99 -1.07 -4.41 11.55
CA ILE A 99 -2.31 -3.72 11.20
C ILE A 99 -3.51 -4.59 11.60
N HIS A 100 -4.10 -4.28 12.75
CA HIS A 100 -5.30 -4.93 13.29
C HIS A 100 -6.13 -3.92 14.10
N GLN A 101 -7.31 -4.31 14.57
CA GLN A 101 -8.24 -3.40 15.26
C GLN A 101 -7.59 -2.63 16.42
N ASP A 102 -6.62 -3.23 17.12
CA ASP A 102 -5.92 -2.58 18.24
C ASP A 102 -4.83 -1.59 17.79
N SER A 103 -4.38 -1.66 16.53
CA SER A 103 -3.39 -0.73 15.95
C SER A 103 -3.96 0.67 15.70
N ARG A 104 -5.28 0.86 15.91
CA ARG A 104 -6.07 2.10 15.80
C ARG A 104 -6.14 2.71 14.40
N SER A 105 -5.05 2.75 13.65
CA SER A 105 -5.02 3.26 12.28
C SER A 105 -3.96 2.56 11.39
N ALA A 106 -4.19 2.62 10.09
CA ALA A 106 -3.23 2.29 9.04
C ALA A 106 -2.98 3.54 8.20
N VAL A 107 -1.76 3.72 7.72
CA VAL A 107 -1.34 4.88 6.93
C VAL A 107 -1.09 4.47 5.49
N PHE A 108 -1.85 5.07 4.57
CA PHE A 108 -1.74 4.89 3.13
C PHE A 108 -0.88 6.00 2.55
N VAL A 109 0.20 5.64 1.87
CA VAL A 109 1.17 6.55 1.25
C VAL A 109 1.20 6.28 -0.25
N GLY A 110 0.82 7.27 -1.04
CA GLY A 110 0.87 7.16 -2.50
C GLY A 110 2.28 7.36 -3.04
N HIS A 111 2.71 6.44 -3.90
CA HIS A 111 4.02 6.43 -4.57
C HIS A 111 3.84 6.39 -6.09
N ASN A 112 3.18 7.39 -6.69
CA ASN A 112 2.91 7.52 -8.13
C ASN A 112 2.17 6.32 -8.76
N ASP A 113 2.83 5.17 -8.90
CA ASP A 113 2.35 3.92 -9.50
C ASP A 113 1.82 2.89 -8.49
N HIS A 114 2.15 3.02 -7.20
CA HIS A 114 1.66 2.12 -6.15
C HIS A 114 1.26 2.86 -4.87
N ILE A 115 0.68 2.10 -3.93
CA ILE A 115 0.34 2.56 -2.60
C ILE A 115 1.11 1.71 -1.58
N ALA A 116 1.79 2.34 -0.65
CA ALA A 116 2.36 1.69 0.52
C ALA A 116 1.42 1.85 1.71
N VAL A 117 1.19 0.77 2.46
CA VAL A 117 0.32 0.75 3.65
C VAL A 117 1.13 0.31 4.86
N TYR A 118 1.18 1.17 5.87
CA TYR A 118 1.91 0.94 7.11
C TYR A 118 0.95 0.85 8.29
N SER A 119 1.41 0.24 9.39
CA SER A 119 0.88 0.62 10.71
C SER A 119 1.25 2.08 11.00
N GLU A 120 0.51 2.75 11.86
CA GLU A 120 0.83 4.13 12.25
C GLU A 120 2.23 4.26 12.86
N ASP A 121 2.61 3.30 13.71
CA ASP A 121 3.91 3.26 14.37
C ASP A 121 5.05 3.05 13.37
N ASP A 122 4.92 2.07 12.45
CA ASP A 122 5.93 1.80 11.44
C ASP A 122 6.09 3.00 10.49
N TRP A 123 4.98 3.67 10.13
CA TRP A 123 5.05 4.90 9.33
C TRP A 123 5.79 6.01 10.06
N ASN A 124 5.48 6.25 11.32
CA ASN A 124 6.13 7.31 12.11
C ASN A 124 7.63 7.06 12.24
N ASN A 125 8.02 5.82 12.55
CA ASN A 125 9.42 5.41 12.62
C ASN A 125 10.13 5.59 11.27
N TYR A 126 9.54 5.12 10.18
CA TYR A 126 10.09 5.26 8.83
C TYR A 126 10.22 6.73 8.43
N ARG A 127 9.18 7.53 8.60
CA ARG A 127 9.16 8.97 8.30
C ARG A 127 10.22 9.71 9.11
N GLU A 128 10.35 9.43 10.40
CA GLU A 128 11.39 10.05 11.22
C GLU A 128 12.79 9.70 10.75
N ASN A 129 13.02 8.43 10.38
CA ASN A 129 14.30 7.99 9.85
C ASN A 129 14.62 8.71 8.53
N LEU A 130 13.66 8.84 7.61
CA LEU A 130 13.83 9.61 6.37
C LEU A 130 14.21 11.07 6.64
N LEU A 131 13.55 11.71 7.62
CA LEU A 131 13.86 13.09 8.01
C LEU A 131 15.25 13.23 8.64
N LYS A 132 15.71 12.22 9.39
CA LYS A 132 17.04 12.20 10.05
C LYS A 132 18.17 11.89 9.06
N THR A 133 17.95 11.02 8.08
CA THR A 133 18.97 10.60 7.11
C THR A 133 19.10 11.54 5.91
N GLY A 134 18.23 12.54 5.78
CA GLY A 134 18.37 13.60 4.78
C GLY A 134 17.99 13.18 3.36
N LEU A 135 17.25 12.08 3.17
CA LEU A 135 16.68 11.73 1.87
C LEU A 135 15.39 12.53 1.60
N GLY A 136 15.61 13.83 1.42
CA GLY A 136 14.93 14.68 0.44
C GLY A 136 15.94 15.20 -0.60
N GLN A 137 17.04 14.49 -0.83
CA GLN A 137 18.08 14.80 -1.81
C GLN A 137 18.44 13.50 -2.55
N GLY A 138 17.73 13.26 -3.64
CA GLY A 138 17.91 12.12 -4.55
C GLY A 138 16.97 12.27 -5.73
#